data_AF-A0A1A6GI40-F1
#
_entry.id   AF-A0A1A6GI40-F1
#
_cell.length_a   1.000
_cell.length_b   1.000
_cell.length_c   1.000
_cell.angle_alpha   90.00
_cell.angle_beta   90.00
_cell.angle_gamma   90.00
#
_symmetry.space_group_name_H-M   'P 1'
#
loop_
_entity.id
_entity.type
_entity.pdbx_description
1 polymer ?
#
loop_
_entity_poly.entity_id
_entity_poly.type
_entity_poly.pdbx_seq_one_letter_code
_entity_poly.pdbx_strand_id
1 'polypeptide(L)'
;LVPTEEILIPVGEVKPITLKARNLPQPQSGQRGYECVLNIQGAVHRVPALRFNSSSVQCQNSSYQYDGMDISNLAVDFAVVWNGNFIIDNPQDLKVHLYKCAAQRESCGLCLKADHKFECGWCSDERRCTLHQHCPSTSSPWLDWSSHNVKCSNPQITEVSLQLPKEKG
;
A
#
# COMPACT_ATOMS: atom_id res chain seq x y z
N LEU A 1 14.91 17.87 7.84
CA LEU A 1 14.27 16.99 6.84
C LEU A 1 12.94 16.56 7.43
N VAL A 2 11.81 16.88 6.79
CA VAL A 2 10.50 16.38 7.27
C VAL A 2 10.49 14.88 6.96
N PRO A 3 10.24 13.99 7.95
CA PRO A 3 10.09 12.57 7.65
C PRO A 3 9.01 12.42 6.60
N THR A 4 9.33 11.81 5.46
CA THR A 4 8.30 11.53 4.46
C THR A 4 7.69 10.20 4.84
N GLU A 5 6.48 10.24 5.41
CA GLU A 5 5.68 9.02 5.57
C GLU A 5 5.37 8.45 4.18
N GLU A 6 5.57 7.14 4.02
CA GLU A 6 5.19 6.43 2.79
C GLU A 6 3.67 6.48 2.60
N ILE A 7 3.23 6.70 1.36
CA ILE A 7 1.81 6.71 1.04
C ILE A 7 1.38 5.28 0.73
N LEU A 8 0.75 4.61 1.68
CA LEU A 8 0.32 3.22 1.57
C LEU A 8 -1.16 3.13 1.21
N ILE A 9 -1.50 2.46 0.10
CA ILE A 9 -2.88 2.26 -0.34
C ILE A 9 -3.15 0.77 -0.57
N PRO A 10 -4.07 0.16 0.20
CA PRO A 10 -4.50 -1.20 -0.08
C PRO A 10 -5.25 -1.26 -1.41
N VAL A 11 -4.92 -2.25 -2.23
CA VAL A 11 -5.60 -2.47 -3.51
C VAL A 11 -7.09 -2.78 -3.29
N GLY A 12 -7.93 -2.16 -4.12
CA GLY A 12 -9.39 -2.30 -4.05
C GLY A 12 -10.08 -1.40 -3.01
N GLU A 13 -9.32 -0.78 -2.10
CA GLU A 13 -9.86 0.11 -1.09
C GLU A 13 -10.10 1.52 -1.61
N VAL A 14 -11.25 2.08 -1.25
CA VAL A 14 -11.59 3.47 -1.57
C VAL A 14 -10.98 4.37 -0.50
N LYS A 15 -9.81 4.96 -0.80
CA LYS A 15 -9.12 5.87 0.11
C LYS A 15 -8.71 7.18 -0.57
N PRO A 16 -8.73 8.31 0.16
CA PRO A 16 -8.11 9.55 -0.31
C PRO A 16 -6.58 9.47 -0.17
N ILE A 17 -5.86 10.29 -0.93
CA ILE A 17 -4.40 10.45 -0.81
C ILE A 17 -4.10 11.88 -0.39
N THR A 18 -3.49 12.06 0.77
CA THR A 18 -3.12 13.41 1.26
C THR A 18 -1.64 13.65 1.04
N LEU A 19 -1.31 14.75 0.37
CA LEU A 19 0.05 15.13 0.05
C LEU A 19 0.41 16.43 0.78
N LYS A 20 1.61 16.47 1.35
CA LYS A 20 2.20 17.68 1.92
C LYS A 20 3.16 18.30 0.90
N ALA A 21 3.04 19.61 0.74
CA ALA A 21 3.81 20.38 -0.23
C ALA A 21 4.18 21.76 0.35
N ARG A 22 4.75 22.63 -0.48
CA ARG A 22 5.00 24.03 -0.15
C ARG A 22 4.66 24.91 -1.34
N ASN A 23 4.19 26.13 -1.07
CA ASN A 23 3.91 27.16 -2.06
C ASN A 23 2.97 26.73 -3.21
N LEU A 24 1.99 25.87 -2.94
CA LEU A 24 0.99 25.47 -3.93
C LEU A 24 0.22 26.71 -4.43
N PRO A 25 0.18 26.98 -5.75
CA PRO A 25 -0.54 28.13 -6.30
C PRO A 25 -2.05 28.04 -6.06
N GLN A 26 -2.70 29.18 -5.94
CA GLN A 26 -4.17 29.22 -5.92
C GLN A 26 -4.65 29.38 -7.38
N PRO A 27 -5.46 28.44 -7.90
CA PRO A 27 -6.05 28.57 -9.23
C PRO A 27 -6.83 29.89 -9.36
N GLN A 28 -6.54 30.65 -10.40
CA GLN A 28 -7.21 31.92 -10.72
C GLN A 28 -8.46 31.68 -11.57
N SER A 29 -9.23 32.75 -11.83
CA SER A 29 -10.41 32.67 -12.69
C SER A 29 -10.06 32.08 -14.07
N GLY A 30 -10.82 31.06 -14.49
CA GLY A 30 -10.58 30.34 -15.74
C GLY A 30 -9.54 29.21 -15.67
N GLN A 31 -8.82 29.05 -14.56
CA GLN A 31 -7.88 27.94 -14.37
C GLN A 31 -8.57 26.73 -13.74
N ARG A 32 -8.21 25.52 -14.22
CA ARG A 32 -8.71 24.27 -13.64
C ARG A 32 -8.00 23.94 -12.32
N GLY A 33 -8.68 23.16 -11.48
CA GLY A 33 -8.18 22.70 -10.20
C GLY A 33 -7.03 21.69 -10.31
N TYR A 34 -6.75 21.02 -9.19
CA TYR A 34 -5.71 20.02 -9.08
C TYR A 34 -6.24 18.63 -9.47
N GLU A 35 -5.35 17.79 -9.98
CA GLU A 35 -5.56 16.38 -10.28
C GLU A 35 -4.33 15.59 -9.83
N CYS A 36 -4.56 14.37 -9.35
CA CYS A 36 -3.51 13.39 -9.12
C CYS A 36 -3.50 12.41 -10.28
N VAL A 37 -2.32 12.19 -10.85
CA VAL A 37 -2.12 11.30 -12.00
C VAL A 37 -1.20 10.17 -11.56
N LEU A 38 -1.71 8.94 -11.57
CA LEU A 38 -0.95 7.74 -11.22
C LEU A 38 -0.78 6.89 -12.47
N ASN A 39 0.44 6.36 -12.68
CA ASN A 39 0.72 5.44 -13.78
C ASN A 39 0.92 4.02 -13.25
N ILE A 40 -0.10 3.19 -13.37
CA ILE A 40 -0.13 1.83 -12.82
C ILE A 40 -0.07 0.83 -13.99
N GLN A 41 1.06 0.13 -14.15
CA GLN A 41 1.27 -0.86 -15.23
C GLN A 41 0.93 -0.32 -16.65
N GLY A 42 1.16 0.97 -16.90
CA GLY A 42 0.86 1.62 -18.17
C GLY A 42 -0.55 2.21 -18.28
N ALA A 43 -1.42 1.95 -17.30
CA ALA A 43 -2.72 2.59 -17.19
C ALA A 43 -2.61 3.91 -16.40
N VAL A 44 -3.10 5.00 -17.00
CA VAL A 44 -3.09 6.33 -16.39
C VAL A 44 -4.41 6.58 -15.66
N HIS A 45 -4.35 6.74 -14.34
CA HIS A 45 -5.49 7.09 -13.50
C HIS A 45 -5.42 8.57 -13.14
N ARG A 46 -6.46 9.32 -13.52
CA ARG A 46 -6.62 10.75 -13.14
C ARG A 46 -7.71 10.88 -12.10
N VAL A 47 -7.36 11.42 -10.94
CA VAL A 47 -8.29 11.63 -9.81
C VAL A 47 -8.31 13.12 -9.46
N PRO A 48 -9.49 13.77 -9.41
CA PRO A 48 -9.55 15.16 -8.99
C PRO A 48 -9.00 15.35 -7.58
N ALA A 49 -8.39 16.50 -7.32
CA ALA A 49 -7.76 16.79 -6.05
C ALA A 49 -8.15 18.18 -5.53
N LEU A 50 -8.27 18.28 -4.20
CA LEU A 50 -8.62 19.50 -3.49
C LEU A 50 -7.39 20.08 -2.82
N ARG A 51 -7.07 21.34 -3.13
CA ARG A 51 -6.05 22.11 -2.43
C ARG A 51 -6.67 22.72 -1.18
N PHE A 52 -6.17 22.36 -0.01
CA PHE A 52 -6.62 22.95 1.26
C PHE A 52 -5.93 24.29 1.54
N ASN A 53 -4.64 24.38 1.24
CA ASN A 53 -3.83 25.57 1.46
C ASN A 53 -2.53 25.48 0.62
N SER A 54 -1.58 26.39 0.85
CA SER A 54 -0.30 26.39 0.14
C SER A 54 0.60 25.19 0.46
N SER A 55 0.26 24.34 1.44
CA SER A 55 1.09 23.23 1.90
C SER A 55 0.39 21.87 1.90
N SER A 56 -0.85 21.76 1.41
CA SER A 56 -1.59 20.50 1.44
C SER A 56 -2.57 20.40 0.27
N VAL A 57 -2.52 19.25 -0.41
CA VAL A 57 -3.49 18.84 -1.44
C VAL A 57 -3.95 17.41 -1.14
N GLN A 58 -5.18 17.08 -1.46
CA GLN A 58 -5.72 15.74 -1.26
C GLN A 58 -6.44 15.26 -2.51
N CYS A 59 -6.00 14.13 -3.05
CA CYS A 59 -6.71 13.40 -4.09
C CYS A 59 -8.00 12.84 -3.49
N GLN A 60 -9.11 12.95 -4.23
CA GLN A 60 -10.39 12.43 -3.81
C GLN A 60 -10.36 10.89 -3.63
N ASN A 61 -11.38 10.38 -2.96
CA ASN A 61 -11.58 8.95 -2.75
C ASN A 61 -11.59 8.19 -4.09
N SER A 62 -10.63 7.28 -4.25
CA SER A 62 -10.56 6.38 -5.39
C SER A 62 -10.01 5.03 -4.92
N SER A 63 -10.30 3.98 -5.67
CA SER A 63 -9.63 2.69 -5.53
C SER A 63 -8.68 2.48 -6.70
N TYR A 64 -7.61 1.72 -6.44
CA TYR A 64 -6.58 1.41 -7.43
C TYR A 64 -6.34 -0.10 -7.46
N GLN A 65 -5.94 -0.60 -8.63
CA GLN A 65 -5.71 -2.02 -8.87
C GLN A 65 -4.51 -2.20 -9.79
N TYR A 66 -3.83 -3.34 -9.65
CA TYR A 66 -2.81 -3.83 -10.57
C TYR A 66 -2.96 -5.34 -10.70
N ASP A 67 -2.51 -5.90 -11.81
CA ASP A 67 -2.69 -7.31 -12.14
C ASP A 67 -1.65 -8.21 -11.47
N GLY A 68 -2.02 -9.47 -11.24
CA GLY A 68 -1.15 -10.51 -10.68
C GLY A 68 -1.09 -10.54 -9.14
N MET A 69 -0.51 -11.61 -8.60
CA MET A 69 -0.32 -11.82 -7.15
C MET A 69 1.16 -12.02 -6.76
N ASP A 70 2.05 -11.84 -7.73
CA ASP A 70 3.49 -12.04 -7.58
C ASP A 70 4.18 -10.88 -6.84
N ILE A 71 3.52 -9.72 -6.77
CA ILE A 71 4.02 -8.50 -6.14
C ILE A 71 3.08 -8.15 -4.98
N SER A 72 3.63 -8.07 -3.76
CA SER A 72 2.86 -7.68 -2.57
C SER A 72 2.80 -6.18 -2.32
N ASN A 73 3.79 -5.43 -2.80
CA ASN A 73 3.91 -3.98 -2.70
C ASN A 73 4.48 -3.41 -4.00
N LEU A 74 3.67 -2.65 -4.74
CA LEU A 74 4.03 -2.00 -5.99
C LEU A 74 4.22 -0.50 -5.73
N ALA A 75 5.45 -0.01 -5.91
CA ALA A 75 5.73 1.42 -5.91
C ALA A 75 5.31 2.04 -7.25
N VAL A 76 4.45 3.06 -7.20
CA VAL A 76 3.83 3.72 -8.34
C VAL A 76 4.27 5.17 -8.38
N ASP A 77 4.78 5.58 -9.53
CA ASP A 77 5.06 6.99 -9.79
C ASP A 77 3.75 7.77 -9.93
N PHE A 78 3.72 8.96 -9.33
CA PHE A 78 2.57 9.85 -9.41
C PHE A 78 3.02 11.28 -9.70
N ALA A 79 2.09 12.05 -10.28
CA ALA A 79 2.24 13.47 -10.51
C ALA A 79 1.01 14.21 -9.97
N VAL A 80 1.24 15.38 -9.38
CA VAL A 80 0.17 16.34 -9.10
C VAL A 80 0.16 17.35 -10.22
N VAL A 81 -0.97 17.46 -10.91
CA VAL A 81 -1.15 18.36 -12.05
C VAL A 81 -2.19 19.42 -11.68
N TRP A 82 -2.01 20.65 -12.14
CA TRP A 82 -3.01 21.70 -12.04
C TRP A 82 -3.16 22.43 -13.37
N ASN A 83 -4.32 23.06 -13.57
CA ASN A 83 -4.70 23.67 -14.84
C ASN A 83 -4.58 22.74 -16.07
N GLY A 84 -4.67 21.42 -15.87
CA GLY A 84 -4.63 20.39 -16.91
C GLY A 84 -3.24 19.88 -17.30
N ASN A 85 -2.19 20.71 -17.25
CA ASN A 85 -0.85 20.33 -17.73
C ASN A 85 0.33 20.84 -16.89
N PHE A 86 0.14 21.66 -15.87
CA PHE A 86 1.24 22.10 -15.01
C PHE A 86 1.51 21.07 -13.93
N ILE A 87 2.66 20.40 -14.02
CA ILE A 87 3.11 19.39 -13.07
C ILE A 87 3.79 20.08 -11.89
N ILE A 88 3.45 19.68 -10.67
CA ILE A 88 4.12 20.11 -9.44
C ILE A 88 5.39 19.27 -9.26
N ASP A 89 6.49 19.94 -8.91
CA ASP A 89 7.78 19.30 -8.70
C ASP A 89 7.75 18.26 -7.56
N ASN A 90 8.37 17.11 -7.79
CA ASN A 90 8.54 16.03 -6.81
C ASN A 90 10.04 15.75 -6.57
N PRO A 91 10.78 16.66 -5.92
CA PRO A 91 12.24 16.56 -5.78
C PRO A 91 12.71 15.42 -4.86
N GLN A 92 11.80 14.76 -4.14
CA GLN A 92 12.10 13.61 -3.28
C GLN A 92 11.73 12.28 -3.95
N ASP A 93 11.31 12.30 -5.21
CA ASP A 93 10.80 11.11 -5.94
C ASP A 93 9.81 10.29 -5.10
N LEU A 94 8.85 10.99 -4.47
CA LEU A 94 7.82 10.34 -3.67
C LEU A 94 7.01 9.38 -4.55
N LYS A 95 6.69 8.21 -4.00
CA LYS A 95 5.90 7.18 -4.67
C LYS A 95 4.66 6.82 -3.84
N VAL A 96 3.64 6.33 -4.54
CA VAL A 96 2.47 5.70 -3.91
C VAL A 96 2.70 4.20 -3.89
N HIS A 97 2.56 3.57 -2.72
CA HIS A 97 2.73 2.14 -2.56
C HIS A 97 1.37 1.44 -2.56
N LEU A 98 1.06 0.77 -3.66
CA LEU A 98 -0.13 -0.08 -3.78
C LEU A 98 0.20 -1.48 -3.26
N TYR A 99 -0.50 -1.93 -2.22
CA TYR A 99 -0.20 -3.23 -1.60
C TYR A 99 -1.40 -4.17 -1.56
N LYS A 100 -1.10 -5.47 -1.62
CA LYS A 100 -2.05 -6.57 -1.48
C LYS A 100 -1.68 -7.39 -0.25
N CYS A 101 -2.59 -7.55 0.69
CA CYS A 101 -2.31 -8.35 1.89
C CYS A 101 -2.01 -9.82 1.56
N ALA A 102 -2.78 -10.42 0.65
CA ALA A 102 -2.66 -11.84 0.32
C ALA A 102 -1.50 -12.20 -0.63
N ALA A 103 -1.00 -11.23 -1.40
CA ALA A 103 0.06 -11.48 -2.38
C ALA A 103 1.36 -11.93 -1.66
N GLN A 104 1.92 -13.05 -2.10
CA GLN A 104 3.12 -13.69 -1.51
C GLN A 104 2.97 -14.10 -0.03
N ARG A 105 1.73 -14.16 0.50
CA ARG A 105 1.45 -14.43 1.93
C ARG A 105 0.36 -15.49 2.10
N GLU A 106 0.67 -16.70 1.69
CA GLU A 106 -0.26 -17.83 1.68
C GLU A 106 -0.48 -18.47 3.06
N SER A 107 0.35 -18.14 4.05
CA SER A 107 0.27 -18.70 5.40
C SER A 107 0.21 -17.62 6.47
N CYS A 108 -0.36 -17.97 7.63
CA CYS A 108 -0.37 -17.12 8.82
C CYS A 108 1.02 -16.58 9.16
N GLY A 109 2.05 -17.44 9.12
CA GLY A 109 3.43 -17.03 9.43
C GLY A 109 3.97 -16.00 8.46
N LEU A 110 3.68 -16.13 7.16
CA LEU A 110 4.07 -15.15 6.15
C LEU A 110 3.28 -13.85 6.28
N CYS A 111 1.99 -13.94 6.60
CA CYS A 111 1.11 -12.79 6.81
C CYS A 111 1.59 -11.93 7.98
N LEU A 112 1.84 -12.55 9.14
CA LEU A 112 2.24 -11.84 10.36
C LEU A 112 3.70 -11.41 10.37
N LYS A 113 4.54 -11.98 9.50
CA LYS A 113 5.92 -11.51 9.25
C LYS A 113 5.96 -10.26 8.37
N ALA A 114 4.85 -9.90 7.71
CA ALA A 114 4.79 -8.71 6.90
C ALA A 114 5.06 -7.44 7.73
N ASP A 115 5.53 -6.40 7.06
CA ASP A 115 5.72 -5.09 7.70
C ASP A 115 4.40 -4.60 8.29
N HIS A 116 4.43 -4.22 9.57
CA HIS A 116 3.26 -3.81 10.33
C HIS A 116 2.57 -2.59 9.72
N LYS A 117 3.29 -1.78 8.93
CA LYS A 117 2.74 -0.60 8.23
C LYS A 117 1.60 -0.93 7.26
N PHE A 118 1.52 -2.17 6.78
CA PHE A 118 0.44 -2.59 5.87
C PHE A 118 -0.85 -2.94 6.59
N GLU A 119 -0.84 -3.04 7.92
CA GLU A 119 -2.04 -3.36 8.73
C GLU A 119 -2.77 -4.63 8.26
N CYS A 120 -2.04 -5.56 7.63
CA CYS A 120 -2.55 -6.85 7.20
C CYS A 120 -2.55 -7.83 8.39
N GLY A 121 -3.56 -8.69 8.43
CA GLY A 121 -3.66 -9.74 9.43
C GLY A 121 -4.21 -11.03 8.86
N TRP A 122 -4.09 -12.11 9.62
CA TRP A 122 -4.55 -13.44 9.22
C TRP A 122 -6.00 -13.65 9.64
N CYS A 123 -6.88 -13.89 8.67
CA CYS A 123 -8.25 -14.29 8.93
C CYS A 123 -8.31 -15.82 9.00
N SER A 124 -8.47 -16.37 10.22
CA SER A 124 -8.32 -17.82 10.44
C SER A 124 -9.41 -18.65 9.76
N ASP A 125 -10.67 -18.19 9.77
CA ASP A 125 -11.79 -18.87 9.11
C ASP A 125 -11.61 -18.93 7.58
N GLU A 126 -11.17 -17.83 6.96
CA GLU A 126 -10.94 -17.76 5.51
C GLU A 126 -9.58 -18.33 5.08
N ARG A 127 -8.69 -18.65 6.03
CA ARG A 127 -7.31 -19.07 5.79
C ARG A 127 -6.56 -18.14 4.82
N ARG A 128 -6.73 -16.83 5.00
CA ARG A 128 -6.18 -15.81 4.09
C ARG A 128 -5.67 -14.59 4.85
N CYS A 129 -4.60 -13.98 4.30
CA CYS A 129 -4.08 -12.70 4.77
C CYS A 129 -4.90 -11.53 4.19
N THR A 130 -5.50 -10.71 5.05
CA THR A 130 -6.42 -9.63 4.64
C THR A 130 -6.48 -8.52 5.69
N LEU A 131 -7.05 -7.38 5.32
CA LEU A 131 -7.34 -6.29 6.26
C LEU A 131 -8.45 -6.70 7.24
N HIS A 132 -8.46 -6.13 8.45
CA HIS A 132 -9.45 -6.44 9.48
C HIS A 132 -10.91 -6.31 8.99
N GLN A 133 -11.21 -5.23 8.29
CA GLN A 133 -12.53 -4.95 7.69
C GLN A 133 -13.01 -6.01 6.68
N HIS A 134 -12.10 -6.82 6.13
CA HIS A 134 -12.40 -7.88 5.18
C HIS A 134 -12.41 -9.27 5.82
N CYS A 135 -12.37 -9.36 7.16
CA CYS A 135 -12.51 -10.61 7.89
C CYS A 135 -13.85 -10.56 8.65
N PRO A 136 -14.87 -11.35 8.27
CA PRO A 136 -16.19 -11.30 8.88
C PRO A 136 -16.14 -11.71 10.36
N SER A 137 -16.78 -10.90 11.22
CA SER A 137 -16.66 -10.95 12.68
C SER A 137 -17.50 -12.04 13.36
N THR A 138 -17.78 -13.15 12.69
CA THR A 138 -18.80 -14.11 13.14
C THR A 138 -18.28 -15.15 14.13
N SER A 139 -16.98 -15.42 14.17
CA SER A 139 -16.44 -16.49 15.05
C SER A 139 -14.92 -16.53 15.18
N SER A 140 -14.16 -16.12 14.16
CA SER A 140 -12.70 -16.22 14.18
C SER A 140 -12.00 -14.93 14.57
N PRO A 141 -10.92 -15.00 15.36
CA PRO A 141 -10.04 -13.87 15.57
C PRO A 141 -9.32 -13.54 14.25
N TRP A 142 -9.46 -12.30 13.79
CA TRP A 142 -8.48 -11.70 12.88
C TRP A 142 -7.20 -11.48 13.69
N LEU A 143 -6.13 -12.17 13.31
CA LEU A 143 -4.86 -12.16 14.03
C LEU A 143 -3.94 -11.12 13.40
N ASP A 144 -3.40 -10.23 14.22
CA ASP A 144 -2.38 -9.26 13.83
C ASP A 144 -1.10 -9.46 14.64
N TRP A 145 -0.06 -8.69 14.35
CA TRP A 145 1.21 -8.78 15.06
C TRP A 145 1.09 -8.40 16.55
N SER A 146 0.12 -7.54 16.92
CA SER A 146 -0.02 -7.01 18.28
C SER A 146 -0.86 -7.91 19.19
N SER A 147 -1.64 -8.84 18.62
CA SER A 147 -2.38 -9.84 19.36
C SER A 147 -1.44 -10.65 20.28
N HIS A 148 -1.63 -10.54 21.59
CA HIS A 148 -0.77 -11.23 22.57
C HIS A 148 -0.73 -12.75 22.31
N ASN A 149 0.48 -13.33 22.22
CA ASN A 149 0.72 -14.76 21.99
C ASN A 149 0.15 -15.30 20.66
N VAL A 150 0.29 -14.59 19.53
CA VAL A 150 -0.13 -15.17 18.24
C VAL A 150 0.64 -16.45 17.95
N LYS A 151 -0.11 -17.55 17.85
CA LYS A 151 0.39 -18.85 17.42
C LYS A 151 -0.23 -19.18 16.08
N CYS A 152 0.57 -19.19 15.02
CA CYS A 152 0.14 -19.76 13.76
C CYS A 152 0.03 -21.28 13.90
N SER A 153 -1.14 -21.82 13.56
CA SER A 153 -1.38 -23.25 13.53
C SER A 153 -0.84 -23.87 12.23
N ASN A 154 -0.65 -25.20 12.25
CA ASN A 154 -0.24 -26.00 11.09
C ASN A 154 1.13 -25.62 10.48
N PRO A 155 2.25 -25.72 11.23
CA PRO A 155 3.59 -25.57 10.66
C PRO A 155 3.87 -26.68 9.64
N GLN A 156 4.46 -26.33 8.51
CA GLN A 156 4.82 -27.26 7.44
C GLN A 156 6.31 -27.11 7.12
N ILE A 157 7.03 -28.24 7.09
CA ILE A 157 8.45 -28.30 6.74
C ILE A 157 8.54 -28.69 5.27
N THR A 158 9.06 -27.81 4.42
CA THR A 158 9.15 -28.05 2.97
C THR A 158 10.39 -28.83 2.55
N GLU A 159 11.49 -28.72 3.31
CA GLU A 159 12.76 -29.41 3.03
C GLU A 159 13.57 -29.63 4.30
N VAL A 160 14.24 -30.78 4.40
CA VAL A 160 15.23 -31.07 5.45
C VAL A 160 16.47 -31.66 4.78
N SER A 161 17.60 -30.95 4.86
CA SER A 161 18.87 -31.42 4.31
C SER A 161 19.87 -31.74 5.42
N LEU A 162 20.49 -32.93 5.38
CA LEU A 162 21.62 -33.27 6.25
C LEU A 162 22.92 -32.73 5.64
N GLN A 163 23.63 -31.88 6.37
CA GLN A 163 24.99 -31.47 5.99
C GLN A 163 25.98 -32.47 6.58
N LEU A 164 26.58 -33.31 5.74
CA LEU A 164 27.72 -34.14 6.13
C LEU A 164 28.94 -33.24 6.36
N PRO A 165 29.78 -33.51 7.38
CA PRO A 165 31.03 -32.79 7.55
C PRO A 165 31.90 -33.01 6.31
N LYS A 166 32.37 -31.92 5.68
CA LYS A 166 33.35 -32.01 4.60
C LYS A 166 34.60 -32.72 5.15
N GLU A 167 34.86 -33.95 4.72
CA GLU A 167 36.19 -34.53 4.87
C GLU A 167 37.16 -33.63 4.11
N LYS A 168 38.07 -32.99 4.84
CA LYS A 168 39.27 -32.40 4.25
C LYS A 168 40.18 -33.57 3.88
N GLY A 169 40.30 -33.83 2.58
CA GLY A 169 41.36 -34.69 2.03
C GLY A 169 42.75 -34.10 2.23
#